data_AF-A0A7J0E3E7-F1
#
_entry.id   AF-A0A7J0E3E7-F1
#
_cell.length_a   1.000
_cell.length_b   1.000
_cell.length_c   1.000
_cell.angle_alpha   90.00
_cell.angle_beta   90.00
_cell.angle_gamma   90.00
#
_symmetry.space_group_name_H-M   'P 1'
#
loop_
_entity.id
_entity.type
_entity.pdbx_description
1 polymer ?
#
loop_
_entity_poly.entity_id
_entity_poly.type
_entity_poly.pdbx_seq_one_letter_code
_entity_poly.pdbx_strand_id
1 'polypeptide(L)'
;MEQVEVQETPSIVLSKEVLALGQDSEEWKALRSKVREACETRGYFLVEYSDITSQHQEEVLRGMKAIFDVPQETKTKHMNKPGHLVYIGQTQLPLYESIGIFGEDHVDETQALADLKWPEGNNEGNNVNFW
;
A
#
# COMPACT_ATOMS: atom_id res chain seq x y z
N MET A 1 -32.88 -17.56 16.98
CA MET A 1 -31.65 -16.75 16.90
C MET A 1 -30.66 -17.59 16.14
N GLU A 2 -30.33 -17.20 14.92
CA GLU A 2 -29.36 -17.90 14.09
C GLU A 2 -27.97 -17.56 14.64
N GLN A 3 -27.22 -18.57 15.09
CA GLN A 3 -25.84 -18.36 15.53
C GLN A 3 -25.02 -18.08 14.27
N VAL A 4 -24.57 -16.84 14.11
CA VAL A 4 -23.56 -16.52 13.10
C VAL A 4 -22.27 -17.19 13.57
N GLU A 5 -21.93 -18.30 12.94
CA GLU A 5 -20.65 -18.98 13.14
C GLU A 5 -19.54 -18.03 12.68
N VAL A 6 -18.74 -17.53 13.64
CA VAL A 6 -17.59 -16.69 13.33
C VAL A 6 -16.53 -17.61 12.74
N GLN A 7 -16.49 -17.68 11.42
CA GLN A 7 -15.48 -18.45 10.72
C GLN A 7 -14.14 -17.72 10.77
N GLU A 8 -13.08 -18.43 11.14
CA GLU A 8 -11.72 -17.87 11.20
C GLU A 8 -11.25 -17.44 9.81
N THR A 9 -10.65 -16.25 9.76
CA THR A 9 -10.05 -15.71 8.55
C THR A 9 -8.85 -16.56 8.13
N PRO A 10 -8.77 -17.06 6.89
CA PRO A 10 -7.59 -17.78 6.43
C PRO A 10 -6.35 -16.88 6.51
N SER A 11 -5.25 -17.42 7.03
CA SER A 11 -3.95 -16.76 7.03
C SER A 11 -2.96 -17.55 6.18
N ILE A 12 -2.16 -16.82 5.38
CA ILE A 12 -1.16 -17.39 4.47
C ILE A 12 0.18 -16.73 4.75
N VAL A 13 1.17 -17.55 5.12
CA VAL A 13 2.55 -17.09 5.33
C VAL A 13 3.24 -16.98 3.99
N LEU A 14 3.79 -15.80 3.70
CA LEU A 14 4.69 -15.54 2.59
C LEU A 14 6.06 -15.14 3.13
N SER A 15 7.11 -15.51 2.40
CA SER A 15 8.49 -15.07 2.68
C SER A 15 9.26 -14.96 1.37
N LYS A 16 10.42 -14.30 1.37
CA LYS A 16 11.27 -14.24 0.17
C LYS A 16 11.69 -15.61 -0.32
N GLU A 17 11.98 -16.54 0.59
CA GLU A 17 12.37 -17.91 0.26
C GLU A 17 11.24 -18.64 -0.45
N VAL A 18 10.01 -18.51 0.08
CA VAL A 18 8.81 -19.11 -0.51
C VAL A 18 8.51 -18.51 -1.89
N LEU A 19 8.69 -17.19 -2.05
CA LEU A 19 8.50 -16.50 -3.33
C LEU A 19 9.61 -16.80 -4.35
N ALA A 20 10.78 -17.26 -3.90
CA ALA A 20 11.88 -17.69 -4.75
C ALA A 20 11.80 -19.16 -5.18
N LEU A 21 10.82 -19.92 -4.68
CA LEU A 21 10.63 -21.32 -5.06
C LEU A 21 10.29 -21.46 -6.55
N GLY A 22 10.79 -22.53 -7.16
CA GLY A 22 10.40 -22.91 -8.51
C GLY A 22 8.91 -23.25 -8.58
N GLN A 23 8.24 -22.87 -9.66
CA GLN A 23 6.80 -23.09 -9.83
C GLN A 23 6.39 -24.58 -9.79
N ASP A 24 7.33 -25.47 -10.09
CA ASP A 24 7.13 -26.91 -10.07
C ASP A 24 7.39 -27.55 -8.70
N SER A 25 7.88 -26.80 -7.72
CA SER A 25 8.06 -27.31 -6.35
C SER A 25 6.72 -27.64 -5.69
N GLU A 26 6.70 -28.68 -4.88
CA GLU A 26 5.48 -29.10 -4.18
C GLU A 26 5.03 -28.06 -3.17
N GLU A 27 5.98 -27.36 -2.54
CA GLU A 27 5.74 -26.25 -1.63
C GLU A 27 5.05 -25.08 -2.33
N TRP A 28 5.49 -24.68 -3.53
CA TRP A 28 4.84 -23.64 -4.32
C TRP A 28 3.44 -24.04 -4.77
N LYS A 29 3.26 -25.28 -5.24
CA LYS A 29 1.95 -25.81 -5.64
C LYS A 29 0.98 -25.81 -4.46
N ALA A 30 1.44 -26.24 -3.28
CA ALA A 30 0.64 -26.24 -2.06
C ALA A 30 0.24 -24.82 -1.65
N LEU A 31 1.18 -23.86 -1.65
CA LEU A 31 0.87 -22.45 -1.39
C LEU A 31 -0.17 -21.90 -2.36
N ARG A 32 0.04 -22.10 -3.67
CA ARG A 32 -0.88 -21.65 -4.72
C ARG A 32 -2.27 -22.26 -4.56
N SER A 33 -2.35 -23.53 -4.15
CA SER A 33 -3.62 -24.18 -3.86
C SER A 33 -4.34 -23.52 -2.69
N LYS A 34 -3.64 -23.19 -1.60
CA LYS A 34 -4.20 -22.48 -0.45
C LYS A 34 -4.72 -21.09 -0.81
N VAL A 35 -3.95 -20.32 -1.58
CA VAL A 35 -4.37 -18.99 -2.08
C VAL A 35 -5.64 -19.10 -2.91
N ARG A 36 -5.68 -20.06 -3.86
CA ARG A 36 -6.88 -20.31 -4.68
C ARG A 36 -8.08 -20.65 -3.81
N GLU A 37 -7.93 -21.62 -2.91
CA GLU A 37 -9.02 -22.07 -2.04
C GLU A 37 -9.59 -20.93 -1.20
N ALA A 38 -8.73 -20.08 -0.61
CA ALA A 38 -9.17 -18.92 0.14
C ALA A 38 -9.93 -17.91 -0.74
N CYS A 39 -9.46 -17.64 -1.96
CA CYS A 39 -10.17 -16.79 -2.91
C CYS A 39 -11.53 -17.38 -3.31
N GLU A 40 -11.61 -18.67 -3.62
CA GLU A 40 -12.82 -19.34 -4.10
C GLU A 40 -13.88 -19.51 -3.01
N THR A 41 -13.45 -19.74 -1.76
CA THR A 41 -14.36 -20.02 -0.64
C THR A 41 -14.70 -18.79 0.20
N ARG A 42 -13.77 -17.84 0.34
CA ARG A 42 -13.91 -16.65 1.20
C ARG A 42 -13.90 -15.34 0.44
N GLY A 43 -13.20 -15.26 -0.69
CA GLY A 43 -12.92 -14.02 -1.39
C GLY A 43 -11.89 -13.11 -0.71
N TYR A 44 -11.31 -13.53 0.43
CA TYR A 44 -10.25 -12.82 1.15
C TYR A 44 -9.41 -13.77 2.01
N PHE A 45 -8.20 -13.32 2.36
CA PHE A 45 -7.30 -13.95 3.33
C PHE A 45 -6.32 -12.91 3.88
N LEU A 46 -5.71 -13.20 5.03
CA LEU A 46 -4.61 -12.42 5.57
C LEU A 46 -3.28 -12.99 5.08
N VAL A 47 -2.33 -12.09 4.83
CA VAL A 47 -0.95 -12.46 4.52
C VAL A 47 -0.07 -12.11 5.72
N GLU A 48 0.66 -13.11 6.19
CA GLU A 48 1.75 -12.92 7.14
C GLU A 48 3.07 -12.84 6.38
N TYR A 49 3.74 -11.68 6.45
CA TYR A 49 4.99 -11.43 5.72
C TYR A 49 6.00 -10.78 6.66
N SER A 50 6.94 -11.56 7.17
CA SER A 50 7.86 -11.15 8.24
C SER A 50 8.86 -10.07 7.85
N ASP A 51 9.09 -9.87 6.55
CA ASP A 51 10.05 -8.89 6.05
C ASP A 51 9.52 -7.45 6.18
N ILE A 52 8.19 -7.27 6.25
CA ILE A 52 7.58 -5.98 6.59
C ILE A 52 7.48 -5.89 8.12
N THR A 53 8.53 -5.33 8.72
CA THR A 53 8.57 -5.03 10.14
C THR A 53 7.54 -3.96 10.57
N SER A 54 7.23 -3.90 11.86
CA SER A 54 6.40 -2.83 12.44
C SER A 54 7.01 -1.44 12.26
N GLN A 55 8.34 -1.33 12.16
CA GLN A 55 9.01 -0.06 11.90
C GLN A 55 8.66 0.47 10.50
N HIS A 56 8.71 -0.40 9.47
CA HIS A 56 8.32 -0.01 8.11
C HIS A 56 6.85 0.44 8.07
N GLN A 57 5.97 -0.25 8.80
CA GLN A 57 4.56 0.13 8.90
C GLN A 57 4.38 1.52 9.54
N GLU A 58 5.11 1.80 10.63
CA GLU A 58 5.06 3.10 11.29
C GLU A 58 5.61 4.23 10.39
N GLU A 59 6.70 3.97 9.68
CA GLU A 59 7.28 4.89 8.69
C GLU A 59 6.28 5.25 7.59
N VAL A 60 5.62 4.25 7.01
CA VAL A 60 4.58 4.46 5.99
C VAL A 60 3.40 5.25 6.56
N LEU A 61 2.88 4.87 7.74
CA LEU A 61 1.75 5.58 8.36
C LEU A 61 2.09 7.03 8.69
N ARG A 62 3.29 7.30 9.20
CA ARG A 62 3.80 8.64 9.48
C ARG A 62 3.95 9.46 8.19
N GLY A 63 4.51 8.85 7.14
CA GLY A 63 4.64 9.46 5.82
C GLY A 63 3.28 9.83 5.23
N MET A 64 2.32 8.91 5.24
CA MET A 64 0.95 9.14 4.79
C MET A 64 0.28 10.28 5.54
N LYS A 65 0.38 10.30 6.88
CA LYS A 65 -0.16 11.40 7.69
C LYS A 65 0.42 12.74 7.26
N ALA A 66 1.74 12.83 7.11
CA ALA A 66 2.39 14.07 6.72
C ALA A 66 1.96 14.55 5.32
N ILE A 67 1.67 13.62 4.40
CA ILE A 67 1.16 13.93 3.07
C ILE A 67 -0.29 14.45 3.13
N PHE A 68 -1.16 13.85 3.93
CA PHE A 68 -2.56 14.29 4.04
C PHE A 68 -2.74 15.59 4.84
N ASP A 69 -1.80 15.88 5.75
CA ASP A 69 -1.77 17.11 6.55
C ASP A 69 -1.32 18.36 5.76
N VAL A 70 -0.83 18.22 4.52
CA VAL A 70 -0.48 19.38 3.68
C VAL A 70 -1.72 20.19 3.29
N PRO A 71 -1.59 21.52 3.03
CA PRO A 71 -2.74 22.36 2.70
C PRO A 71 -3.53 21.83 1.51
N GLN A 72 -4.86 21.98 1.56
CA GLN A 72 -5.77 21.51 0.50
C GLN A 72 -5.39 22.04 -0.88
N GLU A 73 -4.94 23.30 -0.97
CA GLU A 73 -4.49 23.89 -2.22
C GLU A 73 -3.30 23.12 -2.84
N THR A 74 -2.37 22.64 -2.01
CA THR A 74 -1.22 21.82 -2.43
C THR A 74 -1.67 20.44 -2.92
N LYS A 75 -2.63 19.82 -2.23
CA LYS A 75 -3.21 18.53 -2.64
C LYS A 75 -3.92 18.65 -3.99
N THR A 76 -4.77 19.68 -4.17
CA THR A 76 -5.55 19.88 -5.40
C THR A 76 -4.69 20.20 -6.63
N LYS A 77 -3.47 20.74 -6.47
CA LYS A 77 -2.48 20.90 -7.56
C LYS A 77 -2.11 19.56 -8.23
N HIS A 78 -2.36 18.43 -7.56
CA HIS A 78 -2.11 17.08 -8.04
C HIS A 78 -3.38 16.32 -8.45
N MET A 79 -4.53 17.01 -8.53
CA MET A 79 -5.83 16.39 -8.90
C MET A 79 -5.99 16.20 -10.41
N ASN A 80 -5.36 17.06 -11.22
CA ASN A 80 -5.55 17.11 -12.69
C ASN A 80 -4.23 16.99 -13.48
N LYS A 81 -3.14 16.55 -12.83
CA LYS A 81 -1.86 16.35 -13.52
C LYS A 81 -1.83 14.93 -14.11
N PRO A 82 -1.69 14.76 -15.44
CA PRO A 82 -1.31 13.47 -15.98
C PRO A 82 0.10 13.14 -15.49
N GLY A 83 0.27 12.00 -14.83
CA GLY A 83 1.55 11.61 -14.21
C GLY A 83 1.37 10.51 -13.19
N HIS A 84 2.40 10.32 -12.37
CA HIS A 84 2.50 9.19 -11.44
C HIS A 84 1.68 9.32 -10.17
N LEU A 85 1.06 10.47 -9.92
CA LEU A 85 0.34 10.73 -8.68
C LEU A 85 -0.94 11.50 -8.95
N VAL A 86 -2.06 10.99 -8.42
CA VAL A 86 -3.37 11.63 -8.50
C VAL A 86 -3.94 11.77 -7.10
N TYR A 87 -4.24 12.99 -6.70
CA TYR A 87 -5.05 13.23 -5.50
C TYR A 87 -6.54 13.10 -5.84
N ILE A 88 -7.27 12.32 -5.04
CA ILE A 88 -8.72 12.16 -5.13
C ILE A 88 -9.32 12.66 -3.81
N GLY A 89 -10.01 13.79 -3.86
CA GLY A 89 -10.68 14.34 -2.69
C GLY A 89 -11.68 15.40 -3.13
N GLN A 90 -12.39 16.00 -2.17
CA GLN A 90 -13.45 16.97 -2.48
C GLN A 90 -14.51 16.39 -3.44
N THR A 91 -14.74 15.08 -3.35
CA THR A 91 -15.76 14.37 -4.12
C THR A 91 -17.15 14.57 -3.50
N GLN A 92 -18.16 13.91 -4.05
CA GLN A 92 -19.49 13.83 -3.41
C GLN A 92 -19.47 13.15 -2.03
N LEU A 93 -18.35 12.52 -1.65
CA LEU A 93 -18.10 11.95 -0.33
C LEU A 93 -17.23 12.93 0.49
N PRO A 94 -17.82 13.73 1.40
CA PRO A 94 -17.12 14.87 2.03
C PRO A 94 -16.01 14.47 3.02
N LEU A 95 -16.01 13.21 3.48
CA LEU A 95 -15.00 12.67 4.40
C LEU A 95 -13.96 11.80 3.69
N TYR A 96 -14.02 11.69 2.36
CA TYR A 96 -13.13 10.84 1.59
C TYR A 96 -12.01 11.67 0.95
N GLU A 97 -10.78 11.26 1.22
CA GLU A 97 -9.61 11.63 0.45
C GLU A 97 -8.71 10.42 0.24
N SER A 98 -8.01 10.39 -0.89
CA SER A 98 -7.02 9.37 -1.22
C SER A 98 -5.99 9.91 -2.19
N ILE A 99 -4.87 9.20 -2.30
CA ILE A 99 -3.82 9.47 -3.27
C ILE A 99 -3.57 8.16 -4.01
N GLY A 100 -3.71 8.20 -5.33
CA GLY A 100 -3.31 7.11 -6.22
C GLY A 100 -1.90 7.37 -6.73
N ILE A 101 -1.06 6.35 -6.68
CA ILE A 101 0.26 6.33 -7.31
C ILE A 101 0.18 5.37 -8.50
N PHE A 102 0.62 5.81 -9.67
CA PHE A 102 0.52 5.09 -10.93
C PHE A 102 1.87 5.09 -11.64
N GLY A 103 2.40 3.95 -12.04
CA GLY A 103 3.67 3.91 -12.75
C GLY A 103 4.29 2.53 -12.74
N GLU A 104 5.35 2.38 -13.53
CA GLU A 104 6.21 1.20 -13.55
C GLU A 104 7.57 1.48 -12.87
N ASP A 105 7.91 2.76 -12.64
CA ASP A 105 9.20 3.21 -12.09
C ASP A 105 9.02 3.85 -10.71
N HIS A 106 9.60 3.21 -9.70
CA HIS A 106 9.55 3.63 -8.31
C HIS A 106 10.24 4.97 -8.02
N VAL A 107 11.17 5.41 -8.88
CA VAL A 107 11.93 6.66 -8.66
C VAL A 107 11.03 7.87 -8.86
N ASP A 108 10.28 7.91 -9.98
CA ASP A 108 9.42 9.04 -10.32
C ASP A 108 8.23 9.15 -9.34
N GLU A 109 7.72 8.01 -8.88
CA GLU A 109 6.66 7.92 -7.86
C GLU A 109 7.12 8.47 -6.50
N THR A 110 8.32 8.09 -6.07
CA THR A 110 8.90 8.56 -4.80
C THR A 110 9.17 10.07 -4.85
N GLN A 111 9.66 10.57 -5.99
CA GLN A 111 9.87 12.01 -6.18
C GLN A 111 8.55 12.78 -6.18
N ALA A 112 7.49 12.25 -6.81
CA ALA A 112 6.18 12.89 -6.81
C ALA A 112 5.60 13.03 -5.39
N LEU A 113 5.79 12.01 -4.54
CA LEU A 113 5.42 12.09 -3.11
C LEU A 113 6.26 13.12 -2.34
N ALA A 114 7.56 13.19 -2.65
CA ALA A 114 8.46 14.18 -2.06
C ALA A 114 8.01 15.61 -2.41
N ASP A 115 7.73 15.88 -3.68
CA ASP A 115 7.29 17.19 -4.17
C ASP A 115 5.93 17.59 -3.58
N LEU A 116 5.02 16.62 -3.38
CA LEU A 116 3.74 16.85 -2.72
C LEU A 116 3.92 17.25 -1.25
N LYS A 117 4.82 16.56 -0.54
CA LYS A 117 5.10 16.82 0.87
C LYS A 117 5.89 18.12 1.08
N TRP A 118 6.82 18.43 0.19
CA TRP A 118 7.72 19.57 0.26
C TRP A 118 7.70 20.37 -1.04
N PRO A 119 6.64 21.15 -1.31
CA PRO A 119 6.49 21.89 -2.56
C PRO A 119 7.55 22.99 -2.76
N GLU A 120 8.19 23.45 -1.69
CA GLU A 120 9.28 24.45 -1.73
C GLU A 120 10.69 23.81 -1.64
N GLY A 121 10.76 22.47 -1.70
CA GLY A 121 11.98 21.70 -1.51
C GLY A 121 12.22 21.28 -0.06
N ASN A 122 12.94 20.16 0.12
CA ASN A 122 13.29 19.65 1.44
C ASN A 122 14.52 20.39 2.00
N ASN A 123 14.30 21.42 2.81
CA ASN A 123 15.39 22.21 3.43
C ASN A 123 16.10 21.50 4.59
N GLU A 124 15.68 20.28 4.96
CA GLU A 124 16.19 19.59 6.15
C GLU A 124 17.46 18.76 5.92
N GLY A 125 18.03 18.70 4.71
CA GLY A 125 19.32 18.03 4.45
C GLY A 125 19.36 16.52 4.72
N ASN A 126 18.26 15.93 5.15
CA ASN A 126 18.10 14.49 5.30
C ASN A 126 17.69 13.92 3.94
N ASN A 127 18.44 12.91 3.48
CA ASN A 127 17.99 12.03 2.40
C ASN A 127 16.53 11.67 2.66
N VAL A 128 15.68 11.91 1.67
CA VAL A 128 14.26 11.57 1.69
C VAL A 128 14.13 10.05 1.56
N ASN A 129 14.40 9.37 2.67
CA ASN A 129 14.02 7.99 2.84
C ASN A 129 12.53 7.98 3.16
N PHE A 130 11.74 7.81 2.10
CA PHE A 130 10.36 7.31 2.24
C PHE A 130 10.34 5.81 2.57
N TRP A 131 11.52 5.18 2.65
CA TRP A 131 11.80 3.76 2.91
C TRP A 131 13.07 3.60 3.74
#